data_AF-A0A8T7GJF8-F1
#
_entry.id   AF-A0A8T7GJF8-F1
#
_cell.length_a   1.000
_cell.length_b   1.000
_cell.length_c   1.000
_cell.angle_alpha   90.00
_cell.angle_beta   90.00
_cell.angle_gamma   90.00
#
_symmetry.space_group_name_H-M   'P 1'
#
loop_
_entity.id
_entity.type
_entity.pdbx_description
1 polymer ?
#
loop_
_entity_poly.entity_id
_entity_poly.type
_entity_poly.pdbx_seq_one_letter_code
_entity_poly.pdbx_strand_id
1 'polypeptide(L)'
;MLRLIISFIFVVILLIHLPIYLVFGLDMDVKCAIYEGSDEENGNNADVRILVLGLKQNSTYLAHVIPDHNSPTKVISETDKEGILWVIAKIPNGEKSLLFNVNIYEGTDVSGKLVASGDDDAPCYKIPESKNK
;
A
#
# COMPACT_ATOMS: atom_id res chain seq x y z
N MET A 1 3.30 -3.02 57.52
CA MET A 1 4.30 -3.18 56.44
C MET A 1 3.98 -4.33 55.48
N LEU A 2 3.68 -5.55 55.93
CA LEU A 2 3.42 -6.71 55.06
C LEU A 2 2.29 -6.52 54.02
N ARG A 3 1.20 -5.83 54.39
CA ARG A 3 0.08 -5.52 53.46
C ARG A 3 0.48 -4.58 52.32
N LEU A 4 1.42 -3.67 52.55
CA LEU A 4 1.93 -2.76 51.52
C LEU A 4 2.81 -3.51 50.51
N ILE A 5 3.61 -4.46 51.00
CA ILE A 5 4.51 -5.27 50.15
C ILE A 5 3.70 -6.18 49.23
N ILE A 6 2.66 -6.84 49.75
CA ILE A 6 1.79 -7.72 48.95
C ILE A 6 1.02 -6.92 47.88
N SER A 7 0.51 -5.74 48.24
CA SER A 7 -0.17 -4.86 47.28
C SER A 7 0.76 -4.39 46.17
N PHE A 8 2.04 -4.12 46.49
CA PHE A 8 3.01 -3.68 45.50
C PHE A 8 3.36 -4.80 44.50
N ILE A 9 3.53 -6.03 45.01
CA ILE A 9 3.77 -7.22 44.18
C ILE A 9 2.61 -7.46 43.22
N PHE A 10 1.37 -7.31 43.69
CA PHE A 10 0.18 -7.51 42.85
C PHE A 10 0.10 -6.50 41.71
N VAL A 11 0.45 -5.23 41.95
CA VAL A 11 0.46 -4.18 40.92
C VAL A 11 1.54 -4.44 39.87
N VAL A 12 2.73 -4.88 40.30
CA VAL A 12 3.84 -5.20 39.38
C VAL A 12 3.48 -6.41 38.50
N ILE A 13 2.88 -7.46 39.05
CA ILE A 13 2.44 -8.63 38.26
C ILE A 13 1.34 -8.24 37.26
N LEU A 14 0.40 -7.37 37.66
CA LEU A 14 -0.66 -6.88 36.77
C LEU A 14 -0.11 -6.07 35.60
N LEU A 15 0.94 -5.25 35.84
CA LEU A 15 1.61 -4.46 34.81
C LEU A 15 2.42 -5.33 33.82
N ILE A 16 2.97 -6.46 34.26
CA ILE A 16 3.71 -7.41 33.39
C ILE A 16 2.76 -8.21 32.49
N HIS A 17 1.51 -8.42 32.90
CA HIS A 17 0.49 -9.17 32.13
C HIS A 17 -0.38 -8.31 31.22
N LEU A 18 -0.16 -6.99 31.17
CA LEU A 18 -0.73 -6.16 30.12
C LEU A 18 0.17 -6.35 28.88
N PRO A 19 -0.27 -7.10 27.85
CA PRO A 19 0.37 -6.99 26.56
C PRO A 19 0.25 -5.53 26.14
N ILE A 20 1.34 -4.79 26.25
CA ILE A 20 1.49 -3.51 25.57
C ILE A 20 1.53 -3.90 24.10
N TYR A 21 0.37 -3.90 23.46
CA TYR A 21 0.29 -3.86 22.02
C TYR A 21 0.86 -2.50 21.61
N LEU A 22 2.19 -2.45 21.49
CA LEU A 22 2.89 -1.47 20.70
C LEU A 22 2.40 -1.68 19.27
N VAL A 23 1.25 -1.11 18.95
CA VAL A 23 0.89 -0.77 17.59
C VAL A 23 1.86 0.34 17.25
N PHE A 24 3.06 -0.04 16.78
CA PHE A 24 3.83 0.86 15.95
C PHE A 24 2.85 1.28 14.87
N GLY A 25 2.45 2.55 14.89
CA GLY A 25 1.75 3.14 13.75
C GLY A 25 2.71 2.99 12.60
N LEU A 26 2.56 1.91 11.83
CA LEU A 26 3.27 1.75 10.58
C LEU A 26 2.70 2.87 9.72
N ASP A 27 3.49 3.91 9.50
CA ASP A 27 3.14 4.96 8.56
C ASP A 27 2.77 4.27 7.25
N MET A 28 1.52 4.48 6.83
CA MET A 28 0.96 3.86 5.64
C MET A 28 1.44 4.69 4.46
N ASP A 29 2.52 4.25 3.84
CA ASP A 29 3.17 4.93 2.72
C ASP A 29 2.90 4.20 1.40
N VAL A 30 2.58 4.95 0.35
CA VAL A 30 2.38 4.41 -1.00
C VAL A 30 3.60 4.74 -1.83
N LYS A 31 4.31 3.69 -2.28
CA LYS A 31 5.44 3.81 -3.19
C LYS A 31 5.06 3.29 -4.56
N CYS A 32 5.50 4.00 -5.59
CA CYS A 32 5.17 3.66 -6.97
C CYS A 32 6.42 3.55 -7.86
N ALA A 33 6.30 2.79 -8.94
CA ALA A 33 7.28 2.72 -10.02
C ALA A 33 6.57 2.46 -11.34
N ILE A 34 7.00 3.14 -12.41
CA ILE A 34 6.39 2.99 -13.74
C ILE A 34 7.33 2.14 -14.59
N TYR A 35 6.76 1.12 -15.23
CA TYR A 35 7.41 0.39 -16.32
C TYR A 35 6.70 0.71 -17.63
N GLU A 36 7.35 1.52 -18.45
CA GLU A 36 6.95 1.83 -19.83
C GLU A 36 7.51 0.72 -20.72
N GLY A 37 6.67 -0.12 -21.31
CA GLY A 37 7.17 -1.20 -22.18
C GLY A 37 6.29 -2.43 -22.34
N SER A 38 4.96 -2.32 -22.28
CA SER A 38 4.09 -3.48 -22.57
C SER A 38 3.35 -3.33 -23.91
N ASP A 39 3.85 -4.13 -24.86
CA ASP A 39 3.35 -4.52 -26.19
C ASP A 39 3.01 -3.42 -27.21
N GLU A 40 3.99 -3.15 -28.08
CA GLU A 40 3.85 -2.43 -29.35
C GLU A 40 2.78 -3.05 -30.28
N GLU A 41 2.39 -4.31 -30.07
CA GLU A 41 1.36 -4.99 -30.87
C GLU A 41 -0.08 -4.53 -30.57
N ASN A 42 -0.37 -3.94 -29.39
CA ASN A 42 -1.74 -3.64 -28.94
C ASN A 42 -2.00 -2.19 -28.46
N GLY A 43 -1.01 -1.30 -28.55
CA GLY A 43 -1.16 0.11 -28.17
C GLY A 43 -0.83 0.36 -26.70
N ASN A 44 0.44 0.69 -26.47
CA ASN A 44 1.10 1.24 -25.27
C ASN A 44 0.23 1.27 -23.99
N ASN A 45 0.39 0.27 -23.13
CA ASN A 45 0.02 0.38 -21.72
C ASN A 45 1.28 0.61 -20.88
N ALA A 46 1.14 1.31 -19.76
CA ALA A 46 2.17 1.39 -18.72
C ALA A 46 1.76 0.54 -17.52
N ASP A 47 2.75 -0.14 -16.93
CA ASP A 47 2.56 -0.89 -15.71
C ASP A 47 2.94 0.01 -14.52
N VAL A 48 1.95 0.42 -13.74
CA VAL A 48 2.16 1.11 -12.46
C VAL A 48 2.27 0.07 -11.37
N ARG A 49 3.46 -0.06 -10.78
CA ARG A 49 3.72 -0.94 -9.65
C ARG A 49 3.56 -0.16 -8.37
N ILE A 50 2.76 -0.68 -7.44
CA ILE A 50 2.36 -0.02 -6.20
C ILE A 50 2.76 -0.92 -5.04
N LEU A 51 3.46 -0.34 -4.07
CA LEU A 51 3.85 -0.98 -2.82
C LEU A 51 3.27 -0.16 -1.65
N VAL A 52 2.54 -0.84 -0.77
CA VAL A 52 2.01 -0.24 0.45
C VAL A 52 2.41 -1.11 1.63
N LEU A 53 2.88 -0.47 2.69
CA LEU A 53 3.34 -1.13 3.90
C LEU A 53 2.39 -0.80 5.07
N GLY A 54 2.33 -1.69 6.06
CA GLY A 54 1.61 -1.42 7.31
C GLY A 54 0.10 -1.59 7.25
N LEU A 55 -0.42 -2.30 6.24
CA LEU A 55 -1.82 -2.65 6.15
C LEU A 55 -2.17 -3.83 7.08
N LYS A 56 -3.48 -4.08 7.27
CA LYS A 56 -3.94 -5.25 8.01
C LYS A 56 -3.57 -6.51 7.24
N GLN A 57 -2.90 -7.44 7.91
CA GLN A 57 -2.45 -8.72 7.32
C GLN A 57 -3.60 -9.52 6.72
N ASN A 58 -3.30 -10.29 5.66
CA ASN A 58 -4.23 -11.21 4.98
C ASN A 58 -5.63 -10.60 4.72
N SER A 59 -5.69 -9.32 4.34
CA SER A 59 -6.94 -8.59 4.11
C SER A 59 -7.01 -8.09 2.67
N THR A 60 -8.23 -7.97 2.15
CA THR A 60 -8.50 -7.51 0.79
C THR A 60 -8.53 -5.99 0.72
N TYR A 61 -7.90 -5.45 -0.31
CA TYR A 61 -7.83 -4.03 -0.60
C TYR A 61 -8.07 -3.75 -2.10
N LEU A 62 -8.61 -2.57 -2.38
CA LEU A 62 -8.73 -2.01 -3.71
C LEU A 62 -7.64 -0.95 -3.90
N ALA A 63 -6.76 -1.14 -4.87
CA ALA A 63 -5.92 -0.09 -5.42
C ALA A 63 -6.67 0.61 -6.57
N HIS A 64 -6.91 1.91 -6.42
CA HIS A 64 -7.58 2.75 -7.39
C HIS A 64 -6.57 3.75 -7.95
N VAL A 65 -6.12 3.51 -9.19
CA VAL A 65 -5.17 4.34 -9.91
C VAL A 65 -5.93 5.29 -10.81
N ILE A 66 -5.66 6.58 -10.69
CA ILE A 66 -6.37 7.67 -11.35
C ILE A 66 -5.37 8.47 -12.16
N PRO A 67 -5.15 8.12 -13.45
CA PRO A 67 -4.31 8.92 -14.34
C PRO A 67 -4.99 10.22 -14.77
N ASP A 68 -4.22 11.27 -15.02
CA ASP A 68 -4.76 12.61 -15.34
C ASP A 68 -5.53 12.70 -16.66
N HIS A 69 -5.16 11.87 -17.64
CA HIS A 69 -5.70 11.93 -19.01
C HIS A 69 -6.38 10.64 -19.46
N ASN A 70 -6.50 9.64 -18.58
CA ASN A 70 -7.10 8.34 -18.89
C ASN A 70 -8.16 7.97 -17.85
N SER A 71 -9.01 7.00 -18.19
CA SER A 71 -9.95 6.43 -17.22
C SER A 71 -9.21 5.77 -16.06
N PRO A 72 -9.74 5.83 -14.82
CA PRO A 72 -9.14 5.15 -13.68
C PRO A 72 -9.10 3.63 -13.85
N THR A 73 -8.05 3.02 -13.33
CA THR A 73 -7.89 1.56 -13.24
C THR A 73 -8.10 1.11 -11.80
N LYS A 74 -8.86 0.04 -11.61
CA LYS A 74 -9.12 -0.60 -10.32
C LYS A 74 -8.48 -1.98 -10.28
N VAL A 75 -7.71 -2.26 -9.23
CA VAL A 75 -7.11 -3.58 -9.00
C VAL A 75 -7.39 -4.02 -7.57
N ILE A 76 -8.03 -5.17 -7.43
CA ILE A 76 -8.26 -5.80 -6.13
C ILE A 76 -7.10 -6.75 -5.85
N SER A 77 -6.53 -6.67 -4.65
CA SER A 77 -5.46 -7.56 -4.20
C SER A 77 -5.55 -7.77 -2.69
N GLU A 78 -4.75 -8.70 -2.19
CA GLU A 78 -4.67 -9.04 -0.77
C GLU A 78 -3.28 -8.71 -0.26
N THR A 79 -3.21 -8.21 0.97
CA THR A 79 -1.94 -8.06 1.67
C THR A 79 -1.41 -9.42 2.12
N ASP A 80 -0.10 -9.56 2.20
CA ASP A 80 0.50 -10.74 2.82
C ASP A 80 0.40 -10.75 4.36
N LYS A 81 1.07 -11.74 4.97
CA LYS A 81 1.16 -11.92 6.43
C LYS A 81 1.91 -10.80 7.16
N GLU A 82 2.65 -9.96 6.43
CA GLU A 82 3.39 -8.82 6.98
C GLU A 82 2.61 -7.51 6.81
N GLY A 83 1.44 -7.55 6.15
CA GLY A 83 0.65 -6.36 5.88
C GLY A 83 1.19 -5.58 4.68
N ILE A 84 1.91 -6.25 3.77
CA ILE A 84 2.45 -5.66 2.56
C ILE A 84 1.48 -5.90 1.42
N LEU A 85 1.12 -4.84 0.70
CA LEU A 85 0.33 -4.90 -0.53
C LEU A 85 1.26 -4.59 -1.72
N TRP A 86 1.34 -5.52 -2.66
CA TRP A 86 2.03 -5.34 -3.94
C TRP A 86 1.02 -5.48 -5.08
N VAL A 87 0.91 -4.45 -5.91
CA VAL A 87 -0.08 -4.38 -6.98
C VAL A 87 0.57 -3.89 -8.27
N ILE A 88 0.14 -4.43 -9.40
CA ILE A 88 0.47 -3.92 -10.73
C ILE A 88 -0.84 -3.50 -11.39
N ALA A 89 -0.98 -2.21 -11.68
CA ALA A 89 -2.09 -1.65 -12.42
C ALA A 89 -1.65 -1.36 -13.86
N LYS A 90 -2.37 -1.95 -14.82
CA LYS A 90 -2.18 -1.66 -16.25
C LYS A 90 -2.99 -0.41 -16.59
N ILE A 91 -2.31 0.66 -16.94
CA ILE A 91 -2.96 1.91 -17.36
C ILE A 91 -2.73 2.14 -18.85
N PRO A 92 -3.75 2.56 -19.61
CA PRO A 92 -3.57 3.01 -20.98
C PRO A 92 -2.54 4.15 -21.01
N ASN A 93 -1.43 3.93 -21.71
CA ASN A 93 -0.45 4.97 -21.95
C ASN A 93 -0.92 5.75 -23.18
N GLY A 94 -1.76 6.77 -22.94
CA GLY A 94 -2.15 7.73 -23.96
C GLY A 94 -0.94 8.51 -24.53
N GLU A 95 -1.19 9.49 -25.39
CA GLU A 95 -0.12 10.21 -26.11
C GLU A 95 0.84 11.06 -25.23
N LYS A 96 0.60 11.22 -23.92
CA LYS A 96 1.39 12.15 -23.07
C LYS A 96 1.52 11.69 -21.61
N SER A 97 2.60 12.14 -20.98
CA SER A 97 3.04 11.93 -19.59
C SER A 97 1.97 11.40 -18.64
N LEU A 98 2.25 10.25 -18.02
CA LEU A 98 1.38 9.60 -17.06
C LEU A 98 1.61 10.17 -15.66
N LEU A 99 0.98 11.31 -15.38
CA LEU A 99 0.71 11.71 -14.01
C LEU A 99 -0.48 10.91 -13.46
N PHE A 100 -0.41 10.50 -12.19
CA PHE A 100 -1.49 9.74 -11.57
C PHE A 100 -1.51 9.84 -10.04
N ASN A 101 -2.72 9.66 -9.51
CA ASN A 101 -2.96 9.43 -8.09
C ASN A 101 -3.27 7.95 -7.83
N VAL A 102 -2.88 7.46 -6.66
CA VAL A 102 -3.19 6.12 -6.15
C VAL A 102 -3.93 6.26 -4.83
N ASN A 103 -5.09 5.64 -4.74
CA ASN A 103 -5.85 5.52 -3.50
C ASN A 103 -6.07 4.05 -3.14
N ILE A 104 -5.87 3.71 -1.87
CA ILE A 104 -6.02 2.35 -1.36
C ILE A 104 -7.22 2.30 -0.42
N TYR A 105 -8.19 1.46 -0.74
CA TYR A 105 -9.42 1.28 0.04
C TYR A 105 -9.48 -0.11 0.66
N GLU A 106 -9.94 -0.22 1.91
CA GLU A 106 -10.29 -1.51 2.52
C GLU A 106 -11.46 -2.16 1.77
N GLY A 107 -11.30 -3.43 1.38
CA GLY A 107 -12.32 -4.18 0.65
C GLY A 107 -12.14 -4.13 -0.87
N THR A 108 -13.25 -4.21 -1.61
CA THR A 108 -13.27 -4.41 -3.06
C THR A 108 -13.80 -3.20 -3.84
N ASP A 109 -14.20 -2.12 -3.15
CA ASP A 109 -14.81 -0.95 -3.77
C ASP A 109 -14.36 0.36 -3.11
N VAL A 110 -14.54 1.48 -3.81
CA VAL A 110 -14.18 2.84 -3.37
C VAL A 110 -15.06 3.37 -2.25
N SER A 111 -16.16 2.67 -1.93
CA SER A 111 -16.97 2.91 -0.74
C SER A 111 -16.30 2.41 0.56
N GLY A 112 -15.22 1.63 0.44
CA GLY A 112 -14.38 1.23 1.55
C GLY A 112 -13.66 2.38 2.23
N LYS A 113 -13.03 2.12 3.39
CA LYS A 113 -12.22 3.12 4.08
C LYS A 113 -10.95 3.40 3.27
N LEU A 114 -10.68 4.67 2.96
CA LEU A 114 -9.37 5.10 2.42
C LEU A 114 -8.31 4.95 3.51
N VAL A 115 -7.27 4.16 3.23
CA VAL A 115 -6.23 3.82 4.21
C VAL A 115 -4.84 4.30 3.80
N ALA A 116 -4.61 4.53 2.51
CA ALA A 116 -3.36 5.10 2.02
C ALA A 116 -3.62 5.83 0.69
N SER A 117 -2.85 6.88 0.43
CA SER A 117 -2.86 7.60 -0.83
C SER A 117 -1.45 8.02 -1.19
N GLY A 118 -1.16 8.10 -2.48
CA GLY A 118 0.08 8.66 -3.01
C GLY A 118 -0.14 9.18 -4.43
N ASP A 119 0.79 9.98 -4.90
CA ASP A 119 0.83 10.52 -6.24
C ASP A 119 2.19 10.21 -6.87
N ASP A 120 2.37 10.64 -8.11
CA ASP A 120 3.67 10.59 -8.79
C ASP A 120 4.49 11.88 -8.67
N ASP A 121 4.01 12.88 -7.89
CA ASP A 121 4.76 14.09 -7.54
C ASP A 121 5.97 13.75 -6.64
N ALA A 122 5.90 12.65 -5.88
CA ALA A 122 7.07 11.94 -5.38
C ALA A 122 7.51 10.89 -6.43
N PRO A 123 8.77 10.90 -6.91
CA PRO A 123 9.11 10.25 -8.17
C PRO A 123 8.80 8.75 -8.13
N CYS A 124 7.76 8.35 -8.84
CA CYS A 124 7.62 6.98 -9.27
C CYS A 124 8.82 6.68 -10.18
N TYR A 125 9.86 6.05 -9.63
CA TYR A 125 11.07 5.84 -10.40
C TYR A 125 10.74 4.94 -11.60
N LYS A 126 11.17 5.36 -12.79
CA LYS A 126 11.17 4.47 -13.95
C LYS A 126 12.00 3.25 -13.59
N ILE A 127 11.42 2.06 -13.72
CA ILE A 127 12.21 0.84 -13.65
C ILE A 127 13.03 0.82 -14.93
N PRO A 128 14.38 0.85 -14.86
CA PRO A 128 15.18 0.77 -16.07
C PRO A 128 14.78 -0.50 -16.81
N GLU A 129 14.45 -0.38 -18.09
CA GLU A 129 14.28 -1.53 -18.95
C GLU A 129 15.52 -2.42 -18.78
N SER A 130 15.31 -3.67 -18.38
CA SER A 130 16.36 -4.67 -18.46
C SER A 130 16.84 -4.64 -19.90
N LYS A 131 18.08 -4.20 -20.14
CA LYS A 131 18.76 -4.45 -21.41
C LYS A 131 18.96 -5.95 -21.49
N ASN A 132 17.91 -6.68 -21.87
CA ASN A 132 18.02 -8.06 -22.28
C ASN A 132 18.91 -8.06 -23.52
N LYS A 133 20.12 -8.55 -23.32
CA LYS A 133 21.15 -8.77 -24.31
C LYS A 133 20.96 -10.17 -24.90
#